data_AF-A0A6M8VUX9-F1
#
_entry.id   AF-A0A6M8VUX9-F1
#
_cell.length_a   1.000
_cell.length_b   1.000
_cell.length_c   1.000
_cell.angle_alpha   90.00
_cell.angle_beta   90.00
_cell.angle_gamma   90.00
#
_symmetry.space_group_name_H-M   'P 1'
#
loop_
_entity.id
_entity.type
_entity.pdbx_description
1 polymer ?
#
loop_
_entity_poly.entity_id
_entity_poly.type
_entity_poly.pdbx_seq_one_letter_code
_entity_poly.pdbx_strand_id
1 'polypeptide(L)' 'MAEQRDREGEEFGHARTIDALRPSQSAADDVSRLFEAVESHAGADALDDDVTVASLSIESA' A
#
# COMPACT_ATOMS: atom_id res chain seq x y z
N MET A 1 -2.59 -7.76 4.16
CA MET A 1 -3.33 -6.63 3.55
C MET A 1 -3.18 -5.46 4.49
N ALA A 2 -3.12 -4.22 3.99
CA ALA A 2 -3.14 -3.07 4.89
C ALA A 2 -4.54 -2.90 5.49
N GLU A 3 -4.60 -2.78 6.82
CA GLU A 3 -5.83 -2.62 7.61
C GLU A 3 -6.10 -1.15 7.98
N GLN A 4 -5.25 -0.23 7.51
CA GLN A 4 -5.42 1.21 7.70
C GLN A 4 -6.83 1.65 7.31
N ARG A 5 -7.51 2.37 8.21
CA ARG A 5 -8.84 2.89 7.96
C ARG A 5 -8.77 4.32 7.45
N ASP A 6 -9.76 4.71 6.67
CA ASP A 6 -10.00 6.11 6.38
C ASP A 6 -10.85 6.76 7.48
N ARG A 7 -11.20 8.03 7.29
CA ARG A 7 -12.04 8.80 8.23
C ARG A 7 -13.46 8.26 8.38
N GLU A 8 -13.93 7.46 7.44
CA GLU A 8 -15.25 6.82 7.46
C GLU A 8 -15.19 5.45 8.16
N GLY A 9 -13.98 4.98 8.49
CA GLY A 9 -13.72 3.72 9.16
C GLY A 9 -13.52 2.54 8.19
N GLU A 10 -13.47 2.80 6.88
CA GLU A 10 -13.31 1.78 5.85
C GLU A 10 -11.84 1.40 5.69
N GLU A 11 -11.56 0.09 5.73
CA GLU A 11 -10.20 -0.43 5.60
C GLU A 11 -9.68 -0.31 4.16
N PHE A 12 -8.38 -0.07 4.01
CA PHE A 12 -7.71 -0.04 2.70
C PHE A 12 -7.93 -1.35 1.93
N GLY A 13 -7.57 -2.47 2.55
CA GLY A 13 -7.92 -3.81 2.10
C GLY A 13 -7.20 -4.29 0.83
N HIS A 14 -7.62 -5.47 0.37
CA HIS A 14 -6.95 -6.18 -0.72
C HIS A 14 -7.10 -5.52 -2.09
N ALA A 15 -8.32 -5.07 -2.42
CA ALA A 15 -8.62 -4.53 -3.74
C ALA A 15 -7.76 -3.30 -4.05
N ARG A 16 -7.67 -2.37 -3.08
CA ARG A 16 -6.82 -1.18 -3.21
C ARG A 16 -5.33 -1.52 -3.23
N THR A 17 -4.91 -2.58 -2.53
CA THR A 17 -3.53 -3.10 -2.62
C THR A 17 -3.20 -3.53 -4.06
N ILE A 18 -4.08 -4.30 -4.70
CA ILE A 18 -3.89 -4.72 -6.10
C ILE A 18 -3.89 -3.51 -7.03
N ASP A 19 -4.84 -2.58 -6.86
CA ASP A 19 -4.95 -1.42 -7.75
C ASP A 19 -3.74 -0.49 -7.62
N ALA A 20 -3.18 -0.31 -6.42
CA ALA A 20 -1.97 0.47 -6.18
C ALA A 20 -0.74 -0.14 -6.89
N LEU A 21 -0.63 -1.47 -6.86
CA LEU A 21 0.50 -2.22 -7.45
C LEU A 21 0.35 -2.45 -8.96
N ARG A 22 -0.87 -2.42 -9.51
CA ARG A 22 -1.14 -2.75 -10.92
C ARG A 22 -0.24 -2.02 -11.93
N PRO A 23 0.07 -0.72 -11.78
CA PRO A 23 0.86 -0.01 -12.78
C PRO A 23 2.36 -0.07 -12.49
N SER A 24 2.77 -0.83 -11.46
CA SER A 24 4.16 -0.90 -10.98
C SER A 24 5.10 -1.55 -11.99
N GLN A 25 6.34 -1.10 -12.00
CA GLN A 25 7.39 -1.60 -12.90
C GLN A 25 8.57 -2.25 -12.19
N SER A 26 8.65 -2.16 -10.86
CA SER A 26 9.76 -2.73 -10.09
C SER A 26 9.40 -2.88 -8.60
N ALA A 27 10.16 -3.70 -7.87
CA ALA A 27 9.98 -3.83 -6.42
C ALA A 27 10.15 -2.50 -5.66
N ALA A 28 11.03 -1.60 -6.13
CA ALA A 28 11.16 -0.27 -5.54
C ALA A 28 9.92 0.60 -5.78
N ASP A 29 9.32 0.48 -6.96
CA ASP A 29 8.08 1.16 -7.32
C ASP A 29 6.90 0.62 -6.51
N ASP A 30 6.83 -0.70 -6.27
CA ASP A 30 5.81 -1.31 -5.40
C ASP A 30 5.79 -0.69 -4.00
N VAL A 31 6.98 -0.52 -3.41
CA VAL A 31 7.13 0.02 -2.05
C VAL A 31 6.58 1.44 -1.98
N SER A 32 7.05 2.33 -2.85
CA SER A 32 6.63 3.73 -2.86
C SER A 32 5.13 3.85 -3.10
N ARG A 33 4.60 3.15 -4.10
CA ARG A 33 3.19 3.26 -4.48
C ARG A 33 2.24 2.71 -3.44
N LEU A 34 2.57 1.57 -2.84
CA LEU A 34 1.71 0.99 -1.83
C LEU A 34 1.71 1.84 -0.56
N PHE A 35 2.87 2.37 -0.17
CA PHE A 35 2.97 3.27 0.98
C PHE A 35 2.18 4.56 0.75
N GLU A 36 2.40 5.24 -0.38
CA GLU A 36 1.66 6.45 -0.77
C GLU A 36 0.15 6.21 -0.85
N ALA A 37 -0.27 5.05 -1.37
CA ALA A 37 -1.70 4.70 -1.44
C ALA A 37 -2.32 4.52 -0.06
N VAL A 38 -1.59 3.94 0.90
CA VAL A 38 -2.05 3.79 2.29
C VAL A 38 -2.13 5.15 2.99
N GLU A 39 -1.12 6.01 2.84
CA GLU A 39 -1.15 7.38 3.38
C GLU A 39 -2.30 8.20 2.78
N SER A 40 -2.47 8.14 1.47
CA SER A 40 -3.55 8.84 0.77
C SER A 40 -4.92 8.32 1.17
N HIS A 41 -5.08 7.02 1.47
CA HIS A 41 -6.33 6.44 1.93
C HIS A 41 -6.66 6.86 3.36
N ALA A 42 -5.68 6.87 4.25
CA ALA A 42 -5.86 7.33 5.63
C ALA A 42 -6.43 8.76 5.65
N GLY A 43 -5.93 9.62 4.76
CA GLY A 43 -6.40 10.99 4.61
C GLY A 43 -6.28 11.78 5.91
N ALA A 44 -5.33 11.44 6.78
CA ALA A 44 -5.14 12.02 8.11
C ALA A 44 -3.65 12.32 8.33
N ASP A 45 -3.36 13.16 9.34
CA ASP A 45 -1.99 13.54 9.68
C ASP A 45 -1.18 12.40 10.35
N ALA A 46 -1.86 11.30 10.71
CA ALA A 46 -1.27 10.13 11.33
C ALA A 46 -1.94 8.84 10.82
N LEU A 47 -1.16 7.76 10.79
CA LEU A 47 -1.63 6.41 10.50
C LEU A 47 -2.16 5.75 11.78
N ASP A 48 -3.04 4.75 11.61
CA ASP A 48 -3.64 4.02 12.74
C ASP A 48 -2.61 3.15 13.47
N ASP A 49 -1.58 2.69 12.74
CA ASP A 49 -0.47 1.88 13.21
C ASP A 49 0.75 2.06 12.30
N ASP A 50 1.89 1.49 12.69
CA ASP A 50 3.10 1.45 11.87
C ASP A 50 2.87 0.69 10.56
N VAL A 51 3.38 1.22 9.45
CA VAL A 51 3.29 0.58 8.13
C VAL A 51 4.66 0.10 7.67
N THR A 52 4.75 -1.18 7.30
CA THR A 52 5.94 -1.79 6.68
C THR A 52 5.56 -2.41 5.35
N VAL A 53 6.31 -2.09 4.29
CA VAL A 53 6.14 -2.68 2.95
C VAL A 53 7.43 -3.39 2.54
N ALA A 54 7.30 -4.64 2.08
CA ALA A 54 8.39 -5.41 1.49
C ALA A 54 7.92 -5.96 0.14
N SER A 55 8.67 -5.67 -0.92
CA SER A 55 8.45 -6.24 -2.25
C SER A 55 9.62 -7.14 -2.65
N LEU A 56 9.31 -8.22 -3.36
CA LEU A 56 10.25 -9.25 -3.80
C LEU A 56 9.99 -9.53 -5.27
N SER A 57 11.04 -9.47 -6.09
CA SER A 57 11.02 -9.94 -7.47
C SER A 57 11.83 -11.23 -7.58
N ILE A 58 11.24 -12.25 -8.20
CA ILE A 58 11.93 -13.51 -8.49
C ILE A 58 12.30 -13.48 -9.96
N GLU A 59 13.60 -13.42 -10.23
CA GLU A 59 14.13 -13.55 -11.58
C GLU A 59 14.48 -15.02 -11.84
N SER A 60 13.95 -15.59 -12.92
CA SER A 60 14.34 -16.91 -13.41
C SER A 60 15.54 -16.75 -14.34
N ALA A 61 16.61 -17.50 -14.10
CA ALA A 61 17.81 -17.53 -14.94
C ALA A 61 17.57 -18.21 -16.30
#